data_AF-A0A7C4YZF0-F1
#
_entry.id   AF-A0A7C4YZF0-F1
#
_cell.length_a   1.000
_cell.length_b   1.000
_cell.length_c   1.000
_cell.angle_alpha   90.00
_cell.angle_beta   90.00
_cell.angle_gamma   90.00
#
_symmetry.space_group_name_H-M   'P 1'
#
loop_
_entity.id
_entity.type
_entity.pdbx_description
1 polymer ?
#
loop_
_entity_poly.entity_id
_entity_poly.type
_entity_poly.pdbx_seq_one_letter_code
_entity_poly.pdbx_strand_id
1 'polypeptide(L)'
;MGPTVCRRRRGTAYSEGALQGWRGGCRPDNPGPLCRTTGQPMNLLRHVKRCALSLTEVLVSIALLVLLVAILLPAVQRVRGAADKLRCANQLRQIGLALHHFHQDYGRLPPTKLPAYPSKDPHEMLMYWAILLPYVEQDPLWSSIVDACQLSPVAYQNPPHHGIAAKVRLYACPADERVPGPMLDINGIRATYISYIGVGGGTVDDGVFSSCPGIRFNAVTDGLANTLMIGERPPPDTLQAGWWYSNMIDGRWIYAKQRGPESSLRVAQPSGLKYGCMGPFYFGPGRAENPCDRLHFWSFHPLGANFVFADGSTRFLRYSAEPVMIPLATRAGGEAVEMPE
;
A
#
# COMPACT_ATOMS: atom_id res chain seq x y z
N MET A 1 60.93 20.98 44.92
CA MET A 1 60.89 20.19 43.67
C MET A 1 60.01 20.97 42.70
N GLY A 2 60.52 21.85 41.86
CA GLY A 2 61.43 21.64 40.72
C GLY A 2 60.69 22.21 39.48
N PRO A 3 61.37 22.91 38.54
CA PRO A 3 60.91 24.24 38.11
C PRO A 3 60.59 24.40 36.60
N THR A 4 59.74 25.39 36.30
CA THR A 4 59.88 26.56 35.41
C THR A 4 60.70 26.55 34.08
N VAL A 5 60.12 27.25 33.06
CA VAL A 5 60.73 28.10 31.96
C VAL A 5 60.99 27.54 30.53
N CYS A 6 60.18 28.03 29.57
CA CYS A 6 60.48 28.80 28.32
C CYS A 6 61.78 28.60 27.47
N ARG A 7 61.67 28.30 26.15
CA ARG A 7 62.03 29.14 24.94
C ARG A 7 62.28 28.33 23.62
N ARG A 8 61.65 28.78 22.51
CA ARG A 8 62.09 28.96 21.07
C ARG A 8 63.24 28.08 20.48
N ARG A 9 63.24 27.57 19.22
CA ARG A 9 63.12 28.27 17.90
C ARG A 9 63.26 27.30 16.68
N ARG A 10 62.67 27.70 15.52
CA ARG A 10 63.00 27.44 14.07
C ARG A 10 62.90 25.99 13.54
N GLY A 11 62.48 25.70 12.30
CA GLY A 11 62.38 26.51 11.08
C GLY A 11 61.48 25.89 10.00
N THR A 12 61.43 26.60 8.88
CA THR A 12 60.46 26.68 7.78
C THR A 12 60.49 25.53 6.76
N ALA A 13 59.33 25.22 6.15
CA ALA A 13 59.22 24.46 4.90
C ALA A 13 58.36 25.24 3.88
N TYR A 14 58.98 25.53 2.73
CA TYR A 14 58.54 25.99 1.41
C TYR A 14 59.56 25.30 0.45
N SER A 15 59.34 24.89 -0.79
CA SER A 15 58.27 24.88 -1.80
C SER A 15 58.76 23.96 -2.95
N GLU A 16 57.88 23.66 -3.92
CA GLU A 16 58.14 23.37 -5.36
C GLU A 16 59.14 22.24 -5.74
N GLY A 17 58.81 21.22 -6.53
CA GLY A 17 58.25 21.26 -7.88
C GLY A 17 59.39 21.17 -8.92
N ALA A 18 59.57 20.04 -9.62
CA ALA A 18 60.09 19.95 -11.01
C ALA A 18 60.35 18.50 -11.48
N LEU A 19 60.12 18.33 -12.79
CA LEU A 19 60.21 17.13 -13.62
C LEU A 19 61.65 16.79 -14.09
N GLN A 20 61.74 15.63 -14.76
CA GLN A 20 62.73 15.21 -15.78
C GLN A 20 63.99 14.45 -15.35
N GLY A 21 64.31 13.38 -16.11
CA GLY A 21 65.70 12.98 -16.34
C GLY A 21 65.98 11.49 -16.55
N TRP A 22 66.02 11.07 -17.82
CA TRP A 22 66.55 9.81 -18.37
C TRP A 22 68.00 9.44 -17.96
N ARG A 23 68.33 8.12 -17.91
CA ARG A 23 69.61 7.46 -18.31
C ARG A 23 69.27 5.99 -18.68
N GLY A 24 69.57 5.40 -19.85
CA GLY A 24 70.88 5.15 -20.49
C GLY A 24 71.60 3.95 -19.83
N GLY A 25 71.99 2.83 -20.46
CA GLY A 25 72.03 2.42 -21.85
C GLY A 25 72.51 0.95 -22.04
N CYS A 26 72.67 0.53 -23.29
CA CYS A 26 73.18 -0.77 -23.72
C CYS A 26 74.70 -0.77 -23.90
N ARG A 27 75.35 -1.94 -23.77
CA ARG A 27 76.54 -2.35 -24.55
C ARG A 27 76.70 -3.88 -24.66
N PRO A 28 77.47 -4.36 -25.66
CA PRO A 28 77.29 -5.62 -26.39
C PRO A 28 78.34 -6.70 -26.02
N ASP A 29 78.22 -7.91 -26.57
CA ASP A 29 79.34 -8.64 -27.25
C ASP A 29 78.94 -10.03 -27.80
N ASN A 30 78.86 -10.09 -29.14
CA ASN A 30 79.45 -11.09 -30.05
C ASN A 30 78.87 -12.53 -30.21
N PRO A 31 79.23 -13.29 -31.29
CA PRO A 31 78.27 -13.72 -32.32
C PRO A 31 78.39 -15.22 -32.71
N GLY A 32 77.50 -15.73 -33.57
CA GLY A 32 77.71 -17.02 -34.25
C GLY A 32 76.45 -17.59 -34.90
N PRO A 33 76.55 -18.39 -35.99
CA PRO A 33 75.79 -18.07 -37.20
C PRO A 33 74.91 -19.23 -37.76
N LEU A 34 74.08 -18.87 -38.75
CA LEU A 34 73.47 -19.72 -39.80
C LEU A 34 72.37 -20.72 -39.38
N CYS A 35 71.14 -20.51 -39.85
CA CYS A 35 70.59 -21.27 -40.99
C CYS A 35 69.18 -20.75 -41.36
N ARG A 36 68.90 -20.66 -42.66
CA ARG A 36 67.58 -20.35 -43.23
C ARG A 36 66.58 -21.46 -42.88
N THR A 37 65.31 -21.12 -42.69
CA THR A 37 64.21 -21.66 -43.51
C THR A 37 62.90 -20.94 -43.19
N THR A 38 62.21 -20.64 -44.27
CA THR A 38 60.84 -20.15 -44.39
C THR A 38 59.85 -20.92 -43.53
N GLY A 39 59.14 -20.22 -42.64
CA GLY A 39 57.94 -20.71 -41.96
C GLY A 39 56.90 -19.60 -41.94
N GLN A 40 56.06 -19.55 -42.97
CA GLN A 40 54.84 -18.74 -42.94
C GLN A 40 53.93 -19.25 -41.81
N PRO A 41 53.35 -18.39 -40.96
CA PRO A 41 52.26 -18.81 -40.10
C PRO A 41 50.99 -19.01 -40.95
N MET A 42 50.55 -20.26 -41.07
CA MET A 42 49.20 -20.57 -41.53
C MET A 42 48.19 -20.05 -40.49
N ASN A 43 47.73 -18.82 -40.68
CA ASN A 43 46.50 -18.33 -40.08
C ASN A 43 45.33 -19.17 -40.62
N LEU A 44 44.95 -20.21 -39.90
CA LEU A 44 43.64 -20.85 -40.02
C LEU A 44 42.57 -19.89 -39.50
N LEU A 45 42.32 -18.82 -40.24
CA LEU A 45 41.07 -18.07 -40.16
C LEU A 45 39.97 -18.99 -40.66
N ARG A 46 39.43 -19.81 -39.76
CA ARG A 46 38.22 -20.59 -39.97
C ARG A 46 37.13 -19.59 -40.33
N HIS A 47 36.86 -19.41 -41.62
CA HIS A 47 35.72 -18.66 -42.11
C HIS A 47 34.47 -19.34 -41.55
N VAL A 48 33.93 -18.77 -40.47
CA VAL A 48 32.54 -19.03 -40.10
C VAL A 48 31.75 -18.53 -41.29
N LYS A 49 31.26 -19.47 -42.12
CA LYS A 49 30.35 -19.16 -43.21
C LYS A 49 29.21 -18.35 -42.58
N ARG A 50 29.15 -17.05 -42.90
CA ARG A 50 27.99 -16.23 -42.56
C ARG A 50 26.86 -16.73 -43.44
N CYS A 51 26.05 -17.64 -42.93
CA CYS A 51 24.79 -18.01 -43.57
C CYS A 51 23.93 -16.75 -43.60
N ALA A 52 23.74 -16.17 -44.78
CA ALA A 52 22.75 -15.13 -44.96
C ALA A 52 21.37 -15.79 -44.81
N LEU A 53 20.58 -15.31 -43.84
CA LEU A 53 19.19 -15.76 -43.66
C LEU A 53 18.39 -15.39 -44.91
N SER A 54 17.61 -16.34 -45.41
CA SER A 54 16.66 -16.08 -46.49
C SER A 54 15.54 -15.16 -46.00
N LEU A 55 14.99 -14.34 -46.90
CA LEU A 55 13.84 -13.47 -46.61
C LEU A 55 12.68 -14.27 -45.98
N THR A 56 12.47 -15.49 -46.47
CA THR A 56 11.46 -16.42 -45.96
C THR A 56 11.72 -16.88 -44.53
N GLU A 57 12.96 -17.21 -44.17
CA GLU A 57 13.31 -17.61 -42.80
C GLU A 57 13.09 -16.46 -41.80
N VAL A 58 13.42 -15.23 -42.20
CA VAL A 58 13.18 -14.05 -41.36
C VAL A 58 11.68 -13.82 -41.18
N LEU A 59 10.88 -13.91 -42.25
CA LEU A 59 9.43 -13.73 -42.17
C LEU A 59 8.75 -14.79 -41.30
N VAL A 60 9.10 -16.07 -41.45
CA VAL A 60 8.55 -17.15 -40.62
C VAL A 60 8.94 -16.96 -39.16
N SER A 61 10.19 -16.57 -38.89
CA SER A 61 10.66 -16.33 -37.53
C SER A 61 9.91 -15.19 -36.85
N ILE A 62 9.71 -14.07 -37.54
CA ILE A 62 8.94 -12.94 -37.01
C ILE A 62 7.47 -13.33 -36.82
N ALA A 63 6.88 -14.06 -37.78
CA ALA A 63 5.49 -14.55 -37.66
C ALA A 63 5.31 -15.44 -36.41
N LEU A 64 6.25 -16.35 -36.16
CA LEU A 64 6.24 -17.19 -34.96
C LEU A 64 6.43 -16.36 -33.67
N LEU A 65 7.33 -15.38 -33.66
CA LEU A 65 7.51 -14.49 -32.50
C LEU A 65 6.24 -13.70 -32.19
N VAL A 66 5.59 -13.12 -33.20
CA VAL A 66 4.33 -12.39 -33.04
C VAL A 66 3.23 -13.31 -32.49
N LEU A 67 3.13 -14.54 -33.00
CA LEU A 67 2.19 -15.55 -32.51
C LEU A 67 2.45 -15.91 -31.04
N LEU A 68 3.71 -16.15 -30.67
CA LEU A 68 4.08 -16.45 -29.28
C LEU A 68 3.74 -15.30 -28.33
N VAL A 69 4.08 -14.05 -28.71
CA VAL A 69 3.77 -12.87 -27.90
C VAL A 69 2.26 -12.66 -27.78
N ALA A 70 1.51 -12.88 -28.87
CA ALA A 70 0.05 -12.74 -28.87
C ALA A 70 -0.63 -13.72 -27.89
N ILE A 71 -0.08 -14.93 -27.72
CA ILE A 71 -0.60 -15.92 -26.76
C ILE A 71 -0.14 -15.60 -25.32
N LEU A 72 1.09 -15.11 -25.15
CA LEU A 72 1.67 -14.84 -23.82
C LEU A 72 1.08 -13.60 -23.13
N LEU A 73 0.79 -12.54 -23.88
CA LEU A 73 0.30 -11.27 -23.31
C LEU A 73 -0.97 -11.43 -22.45
N PRO A 74 -2.08 -12.05 -22.93
CA PRO A 74 -3.27 -12.24 -22.11
C PRO A 74 -3.02 -13.16 -20.91
N ALA A 75 -2.12 -14.14 -21.04
CA ALA A 75 -1.76 -15.04 -19.94
C ALA A 75 -1.03 -14.29 -18.81
N VAL A 76 -0.08 -13.41 -19.14
CA VAL A 76 0.65 -12.60 -18.15
C VAL A 76 -0.30 -11.70 -17.36
N GLN A 77 -1.29 -11.08 -18.01
CA GLN A 77 -2.25 -10.22 -17.32
C GLN A 77 -3.15 -11.00 -16.36
N ARG A 78 -3.59 -12.21 -16.74
CA ARG A 78 -4.36 -13.09 -15.83
C ARG A 78 -3.55 -13.47 -14.60
N VAL A 79 -2.25 -13.78 -14.77
CA VAL A 79 -1.36 -14.11 -13.65
C VAL A 79 -1.16 -12.91 -12.73
N ARG A 80 -0.98 -11.70 -13.28
CA ARG A 80 -0.87 -10.47 -12.48
C ARG A 80 -2.12 -10.21 -11.64
N GLY A 81 -3.30 -10.26 -12.27
CA GLY A 81 -4.58 -10.06 -11.55
C GLY A 81 -4.80 -11.08 -10.43
N ALA A 82 -4.44 -12.35 -10.66
CA ALA A 82 -4.48 -13.38 -9.61
C ALA A 82 -3.48 -13.10 -8.47
N ALA A 83 -2.26 -12.67 -8.79
CA ALA A 83 -1.26 -12.30 -7.80
C ALA A 83 -1.67 -11.07 -6.99
N ASP A 84 -2.32 -10.09 -7.60
CA ASP A 84 -2.80 -8.89 -6.91
C ASP A 84 -3.94 -9.24 -5.96
N LYS A 85 -4.87 -10.11 -6.37
CA LYS A 85 -5.92 -10.65 -5.50
C LYS A 85 -5.36 -11.38 -4.28
N LEU A 86 -4.35 -12.23 -4.47
CA LEU A 86 -3.70 -12.95 -3.36
C LEU A 86 -2.97 -11.99 -2.40
N ARG A 87 -2.28 -10.98 -2.95
CA ARG A 87 -1.61 -9.95 -2.15
C ARG A 87 -2.61 -9.13 -1.34
N CYS A 88 -3.73 -8.77 -1.94
CA CYS A 88 -4.82 -8.06 -1.29
C CYS A 88 -5.42 -8.87 -0.12
N ALA A 89 -5.71 -10.15 -0.35
CA ALA A 89 -6.17 -11.07 0.70
C ALA A 89 -5.15 -11.20 1.86
N ASN A 90 -3.85 -11.27 1.55
CA ASN A 90 -2.81 -11.31 2.57
C ASN A 90 -2.69 -10.01 3.38
N GLN A 91 -2.82 -8.85 2.73
CA GLN A 91 -2.85 -7.55 3.42
C GLN A 91 -4.04 -7.46 4.38
N LEU A 92 -5.23 -7.84 3.92
CA LEU A 92 -6.42 -7.93 4.77
C LEU A 92 -6.24 -8.89 5.94
N ARG A 93 -5.59 -10.04 5.73
CA ARG A 93 -5.26 -10.97 6.81
C ARG A 93 -4.32 -10.36 7.84
N GLN A 94 -3.31 -9.60 7.41
CA GLN A 94 -2.41 -8.87 8.31
C GLN A 94 -3.17 -7.78 9.10
N ILE A 95 -4.09 -7.05 8.48
CA ILE A 95 -4.98 -6.10 9.16
C ILE A 95 -5.84 -6.82 10.20
N GLY A 96 -6.42 -7.97 9.83
CA GLY A 96 -7.19 -8.82 10.76
C GLY A 96 -6.37 -9.22 11.97
N LEU A 97 -5.14 -9.74 11.77
CA LEU A 97 -4.24 -10.10 12.87
C LEU A 97 -3.91 -8.90 13.78
N ALA A 98 -3.63 -7.74 13.18
CA ALA A 98 -3.38 -6.52 13.93
C ALA A 98 -4.58 -6.11 14.81
N LEU A 99 -5.81 -6.26 14.31
CA LEU A 99 -7.03 -6.02 15.09
C LEU A 99 -7.20 -7.00 16.25
N HIS A 100 -6.82 -8.27 16.08
CA HIS A 100 -6.81 -9.24 17.16
C HIS A 100 -5.77 -8.90 18.24
N HIS A 101 -4.57 -8.46 17.86
CA HIS A 101 -3.56 -7.99 18.81
C HIS A 101 -4.05 -6.74 19.57
N PHE A 102 -4.63 -5.76 18.87
CA PHE A 102 -5.25 -4.62 19.52
C PHE A 102 -6.34 -5.05 20.51
N HIS A 103 -7.22 -5.99 20.11
CA HIS A 103 -8.25 -6.51 21.00
C HIS A 103 -7.65 -7.25 22.21
N GLN A 104 -6.53 -7.96 22.05
CA GLN A 104 -5.84 -8.61 23.16
C GLN A 104 -5.35 -7.60 24.20
N ASP A 105 -4.80 -6.47 23.76
CA ASP A 105 -4.24 -5.46 24.65
C ASP A 105 -5.31 -4.60 25.31
N TYR A 106 -6.36 -4.23 24.58
CA TYR A 106 -7.40 -3.29 25.05
C TYR A 106 -8.73 -3.96 25.42
N GLY A 107 -8.87 -5.26 25.18
CA GLY A 107 -10.10 -6.03 25.45
C GLY A 107 -11.29 -5.66 24.56
N ARG A 108 -11.07 -4.89 23.50
CA ARG A 108 -12.08 -4.40 22.53
C ARG A 108 -11.39 -4.01 21.24
N LEU A 109 -12.13 -4.01 20.13
CA LEU A 109 -11.67 -3.46 18.85
C LEU A 109 -11.53 -1.94 18.91
N PRO A 110 -10.75 -1.35 18.00
CA PRO A 110 -10.62 0.10 17.92
C PRO A 110 -11.96 0.82 17.71
N PRO A 111 -12.14 2.02 18.26
CA PRO A 111 -13.34 2.82 18.03
C PRO A 111 -13.41 3.32 16.59
N THR A 112 -14.61 3.31 16.00
CA THR A 112 -14.88 3.87 14.65
C THR A 112 -15.63 5.18 14.68
N LYS A 113 -16.35 5.42 15.77
CA LYS A 113 -17.01 6.67 16.08
C LYS A 113 -16.18 7.38 17.12
N LEU A 114 -16.11 8.70 17.02
CA LEU A 114 -15.45 9.47 18.06
C LEU A 114 -16.37 9.55 19.29
N PRO A 115 -15.80 9.70 20.49
CA PRO A 115 -16.58 9.98 21.70
C PRO A 115 -17.43 11.25 21.52
N ALA A 116 -18.53 11.35 22.28
CA ALA A 116 -19.24 12.61 22.39
C ALA A 116 -18.31 13.66 23.02
N TYR A 117 -18.07 14.76 22.30
CA TYR A 117 -17.19 15.86 22.71
C TYR A 117 -17.68 16.56 23.99
N PRO A 118 -16.79 17.12 24.84
CA PRO A 118 -15.34 17.13 24.76
C PRO A 118 -14.71 15.95 25.46
N SER A 119 -13.63 15.43 24.87
CA SER A 119 -12.75 14.53 25.59
C SER A 119 -11.30 15.01 25.54
N LYS A 120 -10.53 14.53 26.52
CA LYS A 120 -9.18 14.99 26.87
C LYS A 120 -8.08 14.19 26.17
N ASP A 121 -8.43 13.16 25.42
CA ASP A 121 -7.44 12.33 24.73
C ASP A 121 -7.05 12.99 23.39
N PRO A 122 -5.76 13.35 23.20
CA PRO A 122 -5.28 14.00 21.98
C PRO A 122 -5.36 13.10 20.73
N HIS A 123 -5.55 11.79 20.89
CA HIS A 123 -5.64 10.82 19.79
C HIS A 123 -7.06 10.62 19.27
N GLU A 124 -8.07 11.25 19.87
CA GLU A 124 -9.46 10.96 19.52
C GLU A 124 -9.83 11.34 18.11
N MET A 125 -9.16 12.35 17.53
CA MET A 125 -9.44 12.74 16.16
C MET A 125 -8.84 11.77 15.14
N LEU A 126 -8.00 10.83 15.57
CA LEU A 126 -7.40 9.84 14.70
C LEU A 126 -8.41 8.76 14.31
N MET A 127 -8.23 8.24 13.11
CA MET A 127 -8.95 7.07 12.67
C MET A 127 -8.32 5.80 13.26
N TYR A 128 -9.09 4.72 13.39
CA TYR A 128 -8.54 3.46 13.91
C TYR A 128 -7.38 2.92 13.07
N TRP A 129 -7.30 3.26 11.78
CA TRP A 129 -6.15 2.90 10.94
C TRP A 129 -4.84 3.53 11.43
N ALA A 130 -4.88 4.75 11.97
CA ALA A 130 -3.71 5.36 12.59
C ALA A 130 -3.38 4.74 13.95
N ILE A 131 -4.41 4.39 14.72
CA ILE A 131 -4.26 3.71 16.02
C ILE A 131 -3.67 2.29 15.84
N LEU A 132 -3.91 1.65 14.69
CA LEU A 132 -3.45 0.30 14.39
C LEU A 132 -1.96 0.23 13.99
N LEU A 133 -1.29 1.36 13.74
CA LEU A 133 0.08 1.41 13.22
C LEU A 133 1.12 0.58 14.03
N PRO A 134 1.12 0.58 15.38
CA PRO A 134 2.04 -0.24 16.15
C PRO A 134 1.89 -1.75 15.88
N TYR A 135 0.69 -2.19 15.52
CA TYR A 135 0.37 -3.60 15.26
C TYR A 135 0.67 -4.03 13.82
N VAL A 136 1.16 -3.11 12.97
CA VAL A 136 1.48 -3.35 11.56
C VAL A 136 2.90 -2.90 11.21
N GLU A 137 3.79 -2.91 12.20
CA GLU A 137 5.21 -2.56 12.05
C GLU A 137 5.44 -1.13 11.54
N GLN A 138 4.61 -0.19 11.99
CA GLN A 138 4.71 1.23 11.66
C GLN A 138 4.98 2.09 12.91
N ASP A 139 5.74 1.58 13.87
CA ASP A 139 6.07 2.30 15.12
C ASP A 139 6.70 3.68 14.90
N PRO A 140 7.67 3.88 13.96
CA PRO A 140 8.25 5.21 13.75
C PRO A 140 7.22 6.23 13.27
N LEU A 141 6.27 5.78 12.42
CA LEU A 141 5.18 6.62 11.95
C LEU A 141 4.22 6.93 13.10
N TRP A 142 3.87 5.93 13.91
CA TRP A 142 3.04 6.12 15.10
C TRP A 142 3.64 7.14 16.07
N SER A 143 4.93 7.04 16.42
CA SER A 143 5.59 8.00 17.30
C SER A 143 5.51 9.43 16.76
N SER A 144 5.74 9.61 15.45
CA SER A 144 5.63 10.94 14.82
C SER A 144 4.20 11.53 14.88
N ILE A 145 3.18 10.66 14.86
CA ILE A 145 1.77 11.05 14.94
C ILE A 145 1.42 11.45 16.37
N VAL A 146 1.90 10.69 17.35
CA VAL A 146 1.71 11.00 18.76
C VAL A 146 2.27 12.37 19.10
N ASP A 147 3.49 12.66 18.65
CA ASP A 147 4.13 13.97 18.85
C ASP A 147 3.32 15.11 18.20
N ALA A 148 2.78 14.87 17.00
CA ALA A 148 1.94 15.85 16.30
C ALA A 148 0.59 16.10 17.02
N CYS A 149 -0.04 15.04 17.54
CA CYS A 149 -1.27 15.11 18.31
C CYS A 149 -1.10 15.88 19.64
N GLN A 150 0.08 15.82 20.26
CA GLN A 150 0.39 16.61 21.46
C GLN A 150 0.44 18.12 21.18
N LEU A 151 0.89 18.51 19.98
CA LEU A 151 0.92 19.91 19.56
C LEU A 151 -0.47 20.42 19.19
N SER A 152 -1.21 19.62 18.41
CA SER A 152 -2.61 19.90 18.10
C SER A 152 -3.34 18.61 17.75
N PRO A 153 -4.54 18.35 18.32
CA PRO A 153 -5.34 17.20 17.94
C PRO A 153 -5.92 17.32 16.51
N VAL A 154 -5.96 18.53 15.94
CA VAL A 154 -6.54 18.76 14.62
C VAL A 154 -5.48 18.58 13.53
N ALA A 155 -5.58 17.47 12.81
CA ALA A 155 -4.60 17.03 11.82
C ALA A 155 -4.27 18.05 10.71
N TYR A 156 -5.26 18.83 10.27
CA TYR A 156 -5.15 19.74 9.11
C TYR A 156 -4.88 21.21 9.48
N GLN A 157 -4.60 21.51 10.76
CA GLN A 157 -4.16 22.85 11.14
C GLN A 157 -2.77 23.16 10.57
N ASN A 158 -2.35 24.42 10.53
CA ASN A 158 -1.03 24.82 10.03
C ASN A 158 0.00 24.81 11.17
N PRO A 159 1.09 24.00 11.12
CA PRO A 159 1.44 23.04 10.08
C PRO A 159 0.67 21.71 10.20
N PRO A 160 0.31 21.06 9.07
CA PRO A 160 -0.47 19.82 9.10
C PRO A 160 0.37 18.66 9.62
N HIS A 161 -0.30 17.68 10.21
CA HIS A 161 0.35 16.45 10.65
C HIS A 161 1.03 15.73 9.48
N HIS A 162 2.29 15.34 9.66
CA HIS A 162 3.05 14.63 8.63
C HIS A 162 2.41 13.28 8.23
N GLY A 163 1.73 12.62 9.18
CA GLY A 163 1.12 11.32 8.97
C GLY A 163 -0.02 11.31 7.95
N ILE A 164 -0.68 12.44 7.69
CA ILE A 164 -1.76 12.53 6.68
C ILE A 164 -1.28 12.07 5.30
N ALA A 165 -0.04 12.40 4.95
CA ALA A 165 0.56 12.11 3.66
C ALA A 165 1.43 10.85 3.66
N ALA A 166 1.53 10.15 4.80
CA ALA A 166 2.33 8.93 4.89
C ALA A 166 1.64 7.78 4.15
N LYS A 167 2.45 6.95 3.47
CA LYS A 167 1.97 5.78 2.73
C LYS A 167 2.17 4.53 3.55
N VAL A 168 1.06 3.92 3.97
CA VAL A 168 1.05 2.60 4.60
C VAL A 168 0.66 1.59 3.53
N ARG A 169 1.65 0.85 2.98
CA ARG A 169 1.42 -0.10 1.87
C ARG A 169 0.37 -1.15 2.21
N LEU A 170 0.26 -1.52 3.49
CA LEU A 170 -0.70 -2.49 3.98
C LEU A 170 -2.17 -2.08 3.73
N TYR A 171 -2.47 -0.78 3.69
CA TYR A 171 -3.84 -0.29 3.60
C TYR A 171 -4.34 -0.03 2.17
N ALA A 172 -3.50 -0.25 1.16
CA ALA A 172 -3.84 -0.07 -0.24
C ALA A 172 -3.83 -1.39 -1.00
N CYS A 173 -4.89 -1.62 -1.79
CA CYS A 173 -4.98 -2.76 -2.69
C CYS A 173 -3.93 -2.63 -3.79
N PRO A 174 -3.13 -3.68 -4.09
CA PRO A 174 -2.12 -3.63 -5.14
C PRO A 174 -2.71 -3.51 -6.55
N ALA A 175 -3.98 -3.88 -6.74
CA ALA A 175 -4.69 -3.69 -8.01
C ALA A 175 -5.12 -2.22 -8.23
N ASP A 176 -5.10 -1.39 -7.18
CA ASP A 176 -5.39 0.04 -7.28
C ASP A 176 -4.10 0.84 -7.49
N GLU A 177 -3.65 0.94 -8.74
CA GLU A 177 -2.43 1.68 -9.10
C GLU A 177 -2.56 3.19 -8.87
N ARG A 178 -3.78 3.70 -8.66
CA ARG A 178 -4.06 5.12 -8.46
C ARG A 178 -3.63 5.63 -7.11
N VAL A 179 -3.27 4.76 -6.15
CA VAL A 179 -2.87 5.18 -4.79
C VAL A 179 -1.37 4.97 -4.53
N PRO A 180 -0.46 5.54 -5.36
CA PRO A 180 0.97 5.32 -5.20
C PRO A 180 1.56 6.13 -4.03
N GLY A 181 0.82 7.09 -3.47
CA GLY A 181 1.27 8.00 -2.42
C GLY A 181 0.25 9.10 -2.12
N PRO A 182 0.65 10.19 -1.47
CA PRO A 182 -0.25 11.29 -1.13
C PRO A 182 -0.72 12.05 -2.38
N MET A 183 -2.03 12.26 -2.48
CA MET A 183 -2.70 12.91 -3.60
C MET A 183 -3.57 14.06 -3.11
N LEU A 184 -3.91 14.97 -4.02
CA LEU A 184 -4.84 16.07 -3.76
C LEU A 184 -6.27 15.61 -4.06
N ASP A 185 -7.19 15.84 -3.13
CA ASP A 185 -8.63 15.69 -3.40
C ASP A 185 -9.15 16.84 -4.29
N ILE A 186 -10.40 16.71 -4.75
CA ILE A 186 -11.12 17.75 -5.50
C ILE A 186 -11.18 19.12 -4.79
N ASN A 187 -10.88 19.19 -3.50
CA ASN A 187 -10.88 20.40 -2.69
C ASN A 187 -9.46 20.88 -2.32
N GLY A 188 -8.42 20.31 -2.90
CA GLY A 188 -7.02 20.70 -2.67
C GLY A 188 -6.40 20.15 -1.38
N ILE A 189 -7.00 19.16 -0.73
CA ILE A 189 -6.44 18.52 0.46
C ILE A 189 -5.51 17.40 0.08
N ARG A 190 -4.27 17.46 0.58
CA ARG A 190 -3.26 16.44 0.37
C ARG A 190 -3.38 15.34 1.41
N ALA A 191 -3.72 14.12 1.00
CA ALA A 191 -3.80 12.95 1.88
C ALA A 191 -3.44 11.65 1.16
N THR A 192 -3.15 10.60 1.92
CA THR A 192 -3.07 9.23 1.39
C THR A 192 -4.38 8.49 1.59
N TYR A 193 -4.73 7.66 0.62
CA TYR A 193 -6.00 6.93 0.56
C TYR A 193 -5.82 5.43 0.78
N ILE A 194 -6.91 4.77 1.11
CA ILE A 194 -6.96 3.34 1.42
C ILE A 194 -8.06 2.64 0.65
N SER A 195 -7.84 1.35 0.40
CA SER A 195 -8.74 0.50 -0.39
C SER A 195 -9.57 -0.44 0.48
N TYR A 196 -9.50 -0.29 1.81
CA TYR A 196 -10.21 -1.13 2.78
C TYR A 196 -11.01 -0.26 3.75
N ILE A 197 -12.11 -0.80 4.24
CA ILE A 197 -12.95 -0.12 5.23
C ILE A 197 -13.65 -1.12 6.15
N GLY A 198 -13.94 -0.70 7.38
CA GLY A 198 -14.67 -1.51 8.34
C GLY A 198 -16.15 -1.66 8.00
N VAL A 199 -16.71 -2.80 8.39
CA VAL A 199 -18.12 -3.11 8.24
C VAL A 199 -18.88 -2.56 9.45
N GLY A 200 -19.70 -1.55 9.19
CA GLY A 200 -20.49 -0.84 10.20
C GLY A 200 -21.83 -1.50 10.50
N GLY A 201 -22.29 -2.43 9.67
CA GLY A 201 -23.55 -3.15 9.87
C GLY A 201 -24.28 -3.48 8.57
N GLY A 202 -25.49 -4.03 8.73
CA GLY A 202 -26.41 -4.39 7.66
C GLY A 202 -27.02 -3.16 6.99
N THR A 203 -28.20 -2.76 7.47
CA THR A 203 -28.92 -1.54 7.05
C THR A 203 -28.81 -0.41 8.07
N VAL A 204 -28.46 -0.76 9.31
CA VAL A 204 -28.21 0.12 10.45
C VAL A 204 -26.80 -0.08 11.00
N ASP A 205 -26.42 0.66 12.04
CA ASP A 205 -25.08 0.58 12.64
C ASP A 205 -24.98 -0.55 13.68
N ASP A 206 -25.18 -1.79 13.27
CA ASP A 206 -25.22 -3.01 14.10
C ASP A 206 -24.03 -3.97 13.88
N GLY A 207 -23.04 -3.56 13.08
CA GLY A 207 -21.85 -4.37 12.80
C GLY A 207 -20.74 -4.25 13.83
N VAL A 208 -19.59 -4.81 13.48
CA VAL A 208 -18.39 -4.87 14.32
C VAL A 208 -17.75 -3.49 14.47
N PHE A 209 -17.73 -2.69 13.41
CA PHE A 209 -17.16 -1.34 13.38
C PHE A 209 -18.23 -0.25 13.40
N SER A 210 -19.09 -0.29 14.44
CA SER A 210 -20.27 0.60 14.52
C SER A 210 -20.38 1.43 15.81
N SER A 211 -19.42 1.29 16.74
CA SER A 211 -19.52 1.85 18.10
C SER A 211 -18.27 2.61 18.58
N CYS A 212 -18.48 3.39 19.64
CA CYS A 212 -17.47 3.95 20.53
C CYS A 212 -17.87 3.51 21.95
N PRO A 213 -16.97 2.89 22.75
CA PRO A 213 -15.52 2.89 22.62
C PRO A 213 -14.94 1.70 21.82
N GLY A 214 -15.75 1.00 21.03
CA GLY A 214 -15.38 -0.19 20.25
C GLY A 214 -16.07 -1.47 20.77
N ILE A 215 -16.17 -2.49 19.92
CA ILE A 215 -16.87 -3.74 20.22
C ILE A 215 -15.89 -4.80 20.76
N ARG A 216 -16.33 -5.57 21.75
CA ARG A 216 -15.62 -6.76 22.26
C ARG A 216 -16.00 -7.98 21.41
N PHE A 217 -15.09 -8.92 21.19
CA PHE A 217 -15.42 -10.13 20.42
C PHE A 217 -16.53 -10.97 21.06
N ASN A 218 -16.70 -10.94 22.39
CA ASN A 218 -17.80 -11.63 23.06
C ASN A 218 -19.19 -11.01 22.81
N ALA A 219 -19.26 -9.79 22.25
CA ALA A 219 -20.51 -9.15 21.85
C ALA A 219 -20.91 -9.51 20.41
N VAL A 220 -20.11 -10.32 19.72
CA VAL A 220 -20.43 -10.87 18.40
C VAL A 220 -21.06 -12.24 18.59
N THR A 221 -22.37 -12.27 18.82
CA THR A 221 -23.12 -13.50 19.13
C THR A 221 -23.45 -14.34 17.90
N ASP A 222 -23.40 -13.74 16.70
CA ASP A 222 -23.62 -14.45 15.42
C ASP A 222 -22.45 -15.37 15.03
N GLY A 223 -21.37 -15.32 15.82
CA GLY A 223 -20.15 -16.08 15.60
C GLY A 223 -19.11 -15.29 14.83
N LEU A 224 -17.88 -15.29 15.34
CA LEU A 224 -16.77 -14.54 14.76
C LEU A 224 -16.46 -14.95 13.31
N ALA A 225 -16.59 -16.24 13.00
CA ALA A 225 -16.34 -16.79 11.66
C ALA A 225 -17.42 -16.47 10.62
N ASN A 226 -18.55 -15.93 11.05
CA ASN A 226 -19.71 -15.59 10.20
C ASN A 226 -20.00 -14.09 10.17
N THR A 227 -19.22 -13.28 10.89
CA THR A 227 -19.42 -11.82 10.94
C THR A 227 -18.31 -11.10 10.18
N LEU A 228 -18.67 -10.22 9.26
CA LEU A 228 -17.74 -9.38 8.51
C LEU A 228 -17.17 -8.27 9.39
N MET A 229 -15.88 -7.99 9.20
CA MET A 229 -15.14 -7.01 9.97
C MET A 229 -14.52 -5.95 9.06
N ILE A 230 -13.71 -6.31 8.06
CA ILE A 230 -13.13 -5.36 7.08
C ILE A 230 -13.47 -5.85 5.67
N GLY A 231 -13.76 -4.95 4.75
CA GLY A 231 -13.95 -5.26 3.33
C GLY A 231 -13.19 -4.32 2.41
N GLU A 232 -13.00 -4.74 1.15
CA GLU A 232 -12.50 -3.87 0.10
C GLU A 232 -13.52 -2.81 -0.31
N ARG A 233 -13.03 -1.58 -0.41
CA ARG A 233 -13.74 -0.40 -0.90
C ARG A 233 -12.71 0.58 -1.45
N PRO A 234 -12.40 0.54 -2.76
CA PRO A 234 -11.54 1.52 -3.40
C PRO A 234 -12.03 2.96 -3.24
N PRO A 235 -11.14 3.96 -3.17
CA PRO A 235 -11.53 5.37 -3.23
C PRO A 235 -11.99 5.74 -4.65
N PRO A 236 -12.93 6.69 -4.81
CA PRO A 236 -13.29 7.23 -6.12
C PRO A 236 -12.15 8.11 -6.69
N ASP A 237 -12.14 8.36 -8.00
CA ASP A 237 -11.12 9.18 -8.67
C ASP A 237 -11.08 10.63 -8.18
N THR A 238 -12.21 11.14 -7.69
CA THR A 238 -12.28 12.49 -7.09
C THR A 238 -11.58 12.57 -5.74
N LEU A 239 -11.23 11.41 -5.14
CA LEU A 239 -10.54 11.29 -3.85
C LEU A 239 -11.23 12.03 -2.70
N GLN A 240 -12.54 12.25 -2.84
CA GLN A 240 -13.39 12.89 -1.83
C GLN A 240 -13.72 11.97 -0.63
N ALA A 241 -13.07 10.80 -0.57
CA ALA A 241 -13.40 9.69 0.30
C ALA A 241 -12.19 8.77 0.51
N GLY A 242 -12.10 8.17 1.71
CA GLY A 242 -11.22 7.04 1.96
C GLY A 242 -9.78 7.37 2.32
N TRP A 243 -9.51 8.52 2.93
CA TRP A 243 -8.22 8.71 3.62
C TRP A 243 -8.19 7.95 4.95
N TRP A 244 -6.99 7.70 5.48
CA TRP A 244 -6.84 6.82 6.65
C TRP A 244 -6.53 7.51 7.98
N TYR A 245 -6.22 8.81 7.95
CA TYR A 245 -5.51 9.45 9.06
C TYR A 245 -6.43 9.96 10.19
N SER A 246 -7.46 10.75 9.86
CA SER A 246 -8.28 11.47 10.84
C SER A 246 -9.74 11.54 10.44
N ASN A 247 -10.61 11.60 11.44
CA ASN A 247 -12.05 11.80 11.33
C ASN A 247 -12.48 13.30 11.35
N MET A 248 -11.54 14.25 11.35
CA MET A 248 -11.80 15.69 11.32
C MET A 248 -10.95 16.48 10.32
N ILE A 249 -11.50 17.59 9.82
CA ILE A 249 -10.80 18.56 8.97
C ILE A 249 -11.14 19.98 9.44
N ASP A 250 -10.12 20.80 9.70
CA ASP A 250 -10.23 22.19 10.16
C ASP A 250 -11.12 22.34 11.42
N GLY A 251 -11.07 21.38 12.34
CA GLY A 251 -11.92 21.35 13.54
C GLY A 251 -13.41 21.10 13.26
N ARG A 252 -13.77 20.74 12.03
CA ARG A 252 -15.12 20.33 11.63
C ARG A 252 -15.15 18.84 11.33
N TRP A 253 -16.29 18.23 11.61
CA TRP A 253 -16.59 16.87 11.18
C TRP A 253 -16.55 16.78 9.67
N ILE A 254 -15.88 15.76 9.15
CA ILE A 254 -15.74 15.57 7.70
C ILE A 254 -17.09 15.35 7.01
N TYR A 255 -18.01 14.77 7.77
CA TYR A 255 -19.42 14.68 7.46
C TYR A 255 -20.07 16.01 7.06
N ALA A 256 -19.53 17.17 7.48
CA ALA A 256 -20.08 18.48 7.16
C ALA A 256 -19.68 19.01 5.76
N LYS A 257 -18.72 18.38 5.06
CA LYS A 257 -18.23 18.83 3.73
C LYS A 257 -18.59 17.88 2.56
N GLN A 258 -19.66 17.07 2.66
CA GLN A 258 -20.06 16.06 1.65
C GLN A 258 -18.99 14.98 1.34
N ARG A 259 -18.10 14.73 2.30
CA ARG A 259 -17.05 13.70 2.26
C ARG A 259 -17.44 12.48 3.12
N GLY A 260 -16.85 11.32 2.84
CA GLY A 260 -17.13 10.05 3.52
C GLY A 260 -16.88 8.83 2.64
N PRO A 261 -17.12 7.59 3.10
CA PRO A 261 -16.97 7.15 4.47
C PRO A 261 -15.49 6.96 4.83
N GLU A 262 -15.14 7.28 6.08
CA GLU A 262 -13.76 7.27 6.54
C GLU A 262 -13.49 6.12 7.52
N SER A 263 -14.41 5.78 8.43
CA SER A 263 -14.18 4.68 9.38
C SER A 263 -14.91 3.38 9.03
N SER A 264 -16.20 3.44 8.71
CA SER A 264 -16.97 2.24 8.39
C SER A 264 -18.07 2.50 7.38
N LEU A 265 -18.56 1.41 6.78
CA LEU A 265 -19.61 1.41 5.77
C LEU A 265 -20.61 0.29 6.06
N ARG A 266 -21.88 0.56 5.78
CA ARG A 266 -22.95 -0.44 5.82
C ARG A 266 -22.94 -1.25 4.54
N VAL A 267 -23.19 -2.55 4.61
CA VAL A 267 -23.23 -3.41 3.41
C VAL A 267 -24.46 -3.12 2.54
N ALA A 268 -25.52 -2.59 3.14
CA ALA A 268 -26.72 -2.13 2.46
C ALA A 268 -27.02 -0.67 2.85
N GLN A 269 -26.45 0.29 2.12
CA GLN A 269 -26.64 1.71 2.39
C GLN A 269 -27.93 2.19 1.71
N PRO A 270 -28.97 2.61 2.47
CA PRO A 270 -30.28 2.93 1.88
C PRO A 270 -30.28 4.21 1.06
N SER A 271 -29.44 5.18 1.41
CA SER A 271 -29.30 6.42 0.65
C SER A 271 -27.92 7.05 0.80
N GLY A 272 -27.55 7.81 -0.22
CA GLY A 272 -26.35 8.64 -0.27
C GLY A 272 -26.69 10.09 -0.58
N LEU A 273 -27.91 10.55 -0.29
CA LEU A 273 -28.40 11.88 -0.70
C LEU A 273 -27.51 13.02 -0.18
N LYS A 274 -26.93 12.85 1.01
CA LYS A 274 -25.91 13.75 1.58
C LYS A 274 -24.70 13.97 0.66
N TYR A 275 -24.46 13.03 -0.24
CA TYR A 275 -23.35 12.98 -1.17
C TYR A 275 -23.80 13.21 -2.63
N GLY A 276 -25.05 13.60 -2.85
CA GLY A 276 -25.63 13.74 -4.19
C GLY A 276 -25.92 12.40 -4.88
N CYS A 277 -25.92 11.30 -4.14
CA CYS A 277 -26.05 9.94 -4.68
C CYS A 277 -27.41 9.34 -4.35
N MET A 278 -28.18 8.97 -5.36
CA MET A 278 -29.44 8.23 -5.19
C MET A 278 -29.13 6.76 -4.92
N GLY A 279 -29.53 6.26 -3.75
CA GLY A 279 -29.39 4.84 -3.37
C GLY A 279 -30.54 3.98 -3.87
N PRO A 280 -30.61 2.71 -3.47
CA PRO A 280 -29.74 2.04 -2.49
C PRO A 280 -28.38 1.58 -3.06
N PHE A 281 -27.40 1.35 -2.18
CA PHE A 281 -26.08 0.82 -2.52
C PHE A 281 -25.86 -0.52 -1.83
N TYR A 282 -25.67 -1.56 -2.63
CA TYR A 282 -25.46 -2.94 -2.19
C TYR A 282 -24.11 -3.46 -2.67
N PHE A 283 -23.67 -4.57 -2.11
CA PHE A 283 -22.45 -5.24 -2.55
C PHE A 283 -22.55 -5.63 -4.03
N GLY A 284 -21.61 -5.15 -4.85
CA GLY A 284 -21.71 -5.29 -6.29
C GLY A 284 -20.51 -4.71 -7.03
N PRO A 285 -20.51 -4.77 -8.37
CA PRO A 285 -19.46 -4.17 -9.17
C PRO A 285 -19.52 -2.64 -9.07
N GLY A 286 -18.38 -2.02 -8.76
CA GLY A 286 -18.22 -0.57 -8.72
C GLY A 286 -17.24 -0.06 -9.77
N ARG A 287 -17.21 1.27 -9.93
CA ARG A 287 -16.35 2.01 -10.86
C ARG A 287 -15.69 3.17 -10.13
N ALA A 288 -14.40 3.34 -10.35
CA ALA A 288 -13.61 4.39 -9.71
C ALA A 288 -14.06 5.79 -10.12
N GLU A 289 -14.51 5.94 -11.37
CA GLU A 289 -14.94 7.18 -11.98
C GLU A 289 -16.30 7.64 -11.43
N ASN A 290 -17.08 6.71 -10.86
CA ASN A 290 -18.38 6.99 -10.27
C ASN A 290 -18.22 7.33 -8.78
N PRO A 291 -18.38 8.61 -8.37
CA PRO A 291 -18.16 9.03 -6.98
C PRO A 291 -19.13 8.38 -5.98
N CYS A 292 -20.23 7.80 -6.44
CA CYS A 292 -21.22 7.13 -5.61
C CYS A 292 -20.84 5.69 -5.25
N ASP A 293 -19.93 5.06 -6.00
CA ASP A 293 -19.50 3.68 -5.74
C ASP A 293 -18.63 3.58 -4.46
N ARG A 294 -18.28 4.72 -3.85
CA ARG A 294 -17.71 4.77 -2.49
C ARG A 294 -18.68 4.30 -1.39
N LEU A 295 -19.97 4.18 -1.69
CA LEU A 295 -21.05 3.89 -0.72
C LEU A 295 -21.45 2.41 -0.66
N HIS A 296 -20.76 1.54 -1.37
CA HIS A 296 -20.86 0.09 -1.18
C HIS A 296 -19.46 -0.55 -1.22
N PHE A 297 -19.39 -1.82 -0.81
CA PHE A 297 -18.17 -2.61 -0.94
C PHE A 297 -18.04 -3.13 -2.38
N TRP A 298 -16.83 -3.05 -2.92
CA TRP A 298 -16.47 -3.56 -4.24
C TRP A 298 -14.95 -3.59 -4.38
N SER A 299 -14.42 -4.14 -5.47
CA SER A 299 -12.97 -4.15 -5.69
C SER A 299 -12.62 -4.09 -7.18
N PHE A 300 -11.33 -3.89 -7.48
CA PHE A 300 -10.80 -4.04 -8.85
C PHE A 300 -10.63 -5.51 -9.27
N HIS A 301 -10.91 -6.45 -8.38
CA HIS A 301 -10.88 -7.87 -8.71
C HIS A 301 -12.17 -8.26 -9.43
N PRO A 302 -12.07 -9.08 -10.50
CA PRO A 302 -13.26 -9.57 -11.18
C PRO A 302 -14.18 -10.35 -10.24
N LEU A 303 -15.49 -10.12 -10.38
CA LEU A 303 -16.58 -10.90 -9.79
C LEU A 303 -16.78 -10.78 -8.27
N GLY A 304 -16.01 -9.98 -7.54
CA GLY A 304 -16.17 -9.91 -6.09
C GLY A 304 -15.14 -9.05 -5.37
N ALA A 305 -15.04 -9.25 -4.06
CA ALA A 305 -14.13 -8.52 -3.19
C ALA A 305 -13.66 -9.41 -2.02
N ASN A 306 -12.48 -9.12 -1.47
CA ASN A 306 -12.03 -9.79 -0.26
C ASN A 306 -12.61 -9.12 1.00
N PHE A 307 -12.94 -9.97 1.97
CA PHE A 307 -13.39 -9.57 3.29
C PHE A 307 -12.66 -10.32 4.38
N VAL A 308 -12.46 -9.65 5.51
CA VAL A 308 -11.98 -10.21 6.77
C VAL A 308 -13.18 -10.45 7.66
N PHE A 309 -13.28 -11.66 8.20
CA PHE A 309 -14.25 -12.04 9.21
C PHE A 309 -13.73 -11.74 10.60
N ALA A 310 -14.60 -11.63 11.59
CA ALA A 310 -14.26 -11.30 12.97
C ALA A 310 -13.36 -12.34 13.66
N ASP A 311 -13.17 -13.53 13.07
CA ASP A 311 -12.20 -14.55 13.47
C ASP A 311 -10.79 -14.35 12.84
N GLY A 312 -10.62 -13.32 12.01
CA GLY A 312 -9.37 -13.03 11.30
C GLY A 312 -9.18 -13.85 10.01
N SER A 313 -10.14 -14.71 9.65
CA SER A 313 -10.14 -15.39 8.35
C SER A 313 -10.45 -14.40 7.23
N THR A 314 -9.82 -14.58 6.07
CA THR A 314 -10.05 -13.73 4.89
C THR A 314 -10.65 -14.59 3.79
N ARG A 315 -11.77 -14.15 3.23
CA ARG A 315 -12.48 -14.87 2.16
C ARG A 315 -12.81 -13.91 1.03
N PHE A 316 -12.76 -14.43 -0.19
CA PHE A 316 -13.23 -13.71 -1.36
C PHE A 316 -14.72 -13.98 -1.55
N LEU A 317 -15.54 -12.96 -1.42
CA LEU A 317 -16.98 -13.05 -1.65
C LEU A 317 -17.29 -12.61 -3.08
N ARG A 318 -17.99 -13.47 -3.82
CA ARG A 318 -18.49 -13.11 -5.16
C ARG A 318 -19.66 -12.16 -5.03
N TYR A 319 -19.88 -11.31 -6.03
CA TYR A 319 -21.04 -10.40 -6.05
C TYR A 319 -22.39 -11.13 -6.00
N SER A 320 -22.43 -12.42 -6.36
CA SER A 320 -23.61 -13.28 -6.15
C SER A 320 -23.96 -13.51 -4.67
N ALA A 321 -23.05 -13.21 -3.74
CA ALA A 321 -23.28 -13.28 -2.31
C ALA A 321 -24.01 -12.05 -1.75
N GLU A 322 -24.36 -11.05 -2.57
CA GLU A 322 -25.10 -9.85 -2.14
C GLU A 322 -26.31 -10.16 -1.22
N PRO A 323 -27.18 -11.16 -1.50
CA PRO A 323 -28.35 -11.42 -0.67
C PRO A 323 -28.02 -11.85 0.76
N VAL A 324 -26.81 -12.38 0.99
CA VAL A 324 -26.34 -12.81 2.32
C VAL A 324 -25.42 -11.80 2.98
N MET A 325 -25.15 -10.63 2.37
CA MET A 325 -24.23 -9.65 2.96
C MET A 325 -24.77 -9.02 4.23
N ILE A 326 -26.07 -8.69 4.26
CA ILE A 326 -26.74 -8.11 5.45
C ILE A 326 -26.56 -9.00 6.68
N PRO A 327 -26.94 -10.29 6.65
CA PRO A 327 -26.81 -11.13 7.84
C PRO A 327 -25.35 -11.44 8.22
N LEU A 328 -24.42 -11.38 7.26
CA LEU A 328 -23.00 -11.45 7.58
C LEU A 328 -22.45 -10.16 8.21
N ALA A 329 -23.15 -9.03 8.09
CA ALA A 329 -22.67 -7.73 8.58
C ALA A 329 -23.16 -7.40 9.99
N THR A 330 -24.19 -8.07 10.50
CA THR A 330 -24.69 -7.91 11.87
C THR A 330 -23.79 -8.63 12.86
N ARG A 331 -23.63 -8.07 14.07
CA ARG A 331 -22.89 -8.76 15.15
C ARG A 331 -23.78 -9.67 16.01
N ALA A 332 -25.09 -9.39 16.05
CA ALA A 332 -26.04 -10.01 16.96
C ALA A 332 -27.47 -10.12 16.38
N GLY A 333 -27.59 -10.40 15.08
CA GLY A 333 -28.85 -10.61 14.37
C GLY A 333 -29.46 -12.01 14.59
N GLY A 334 -28.66 -13.01 14.97
CA GLY A 334 -29.10 -14.40 15.16
C GLY A 334 -29.37 -15.14 13.85
N GLU A 335 -28.89 -14.62 12.73
CA GLU A 335 -29.19 -15.13 11.39
C GLU A 335 -28.20 -16.25 11.00
N ALA A 336 -28.73 -17.40 10.60
CA ALA A 336 -27.91 -18.49 10.06
C ALA A 336 -27.61 -18.21 8.58
N VAL A 337 -26.32 -18.06 8.24
CA VAL A 337 -25.89 -17.81 6.86
C VAL A 337 -25.20 -19.04 6.29
N GLU A 338 -25.81 -19.63 5.27
CA GLU A 338 -25.11 -20.54 4.36
C GLU A 338 -24.49 -19.73 3.23
N MET A 339 -23.18 -19.90 3.02
CA MET A 339 -22.47 -19.23 1.93
C MET A 339 -22.87 -19.88 0.61
N PRO A 340 -23.29 -19.13 -0.42
CA PRO A 340 -23.51 -19.69 -1.75
C PRO A 340 -22.17 -20.17 -2.34
N GLU A 341 -22.17 -21.38 -2.91
CA GLU A 341 -20.98 -22.05 -3.50
C GLU A 341 -20.31 -21.28 -4.65
#